data_AF-A0A5R2N6L7-F1
#
_entry.id   AF-A0A5R2N6L7-F1
#
_cell.length_a   1.000
_cell.length_b   1.000
_cell.length_c   1.000
_cell.angle_alpha   90.00
_cell.angle_beta   90.00
_cell.angle_gamma   90.00
#
_symmetry.space_group_name_H-M   'P 1'
#
loop_
_entity.id
_entity.type
_entity.pdbx_description
1 polymer ?
#
loop_
_entity_poly.entity_id
_entity_poly.type
_entity_poly.pdbx_seq_one_letter_code
_entity_poly.pdbx_strand_id
1 'polypeptide(L)'
;VGLMGNPANNKAGFYFGANNPYLRALAARVRRPSIGLNPAIALIRIPDDSNGNQQYASNPGHMIYECLTNTDWGMGELPSAINKAAFETAAQTLYDEGMCLNMIWTRQSEVGKFVGEILTHIRGAAFVDPSTGKHTLKLLRGDYDVDTLPVIDPSNAKLSTFKRKTWGDISNEVVVTYTNAETGKDASVTSQDLAGIAAEGGVVSSGQNYYGV
;
A
#
# COMPACT_ATOMS: atom_id res chain seq x y z
N VAL A 1 0.63 55.18 11.99
CA VAL A 1 0.20 55.91 10.78
C VAL A 1 -0.18 54.87 9.75
N GLY A 2 -1.47 54.79 9.42
CA GLY A 2 -2.06 53.63 8.77
C GLY A 2 -1.80 53.52 7.28
N LEU A 3 -1.98 52.31 6.77
CA LEU A 3 -2.40 52.04 5.41
C LEU A 3 -3.32 50.82 5.46
N MET A 4 -4.60 51.10 5.69
CA MET A 4 -5.69 50.17 5.44
C MET A 4 -5.71 49.88 3.93
N GLY A 5 -5.19 48.72 3.55
CA GLY A 5 -5.41 48.15 2.23
C GLY A 5 -6.83 47.63 2.14
N ASN A 6 -7.57 48.12 1.15
CA ASN A 6 -8.94 47.75 0.79
C ASN A 6 -9.18 46.21 0.84
N PRO A 7 -10.12 45.71 1.67
CA PRO A 7 -10.37 44.27 1.82
C PRO A 7 -11.04 43.60 0.61
N ALA A 8 -11.45 44.38 -0.41
CA ALA A 8 -12.22 43.89 -1.56
C ALA A 8 -11.40 43.14 -2.64
N ASN A 9 -10.06 43.10 -2.53
CA ASN A 9 -9.19 42.51 -3.56
C ASN A 9 -8.23 41.43 -3.02
N ASN A 10 -8.51 40.83 -1.86
CA ASN A 10 -7.79 39.67 -1.36
C ASN A 10 -8.08 38.44 -2.25
N LYS A 11 -7.45 38.38 -3.43
CA LYS A 11 -7.16 37.11 -4.07
C LYS A 11 -6.28 36.33 -3.10
N ALA A 12 -6.68 35.13 -2.73
CA ALA A 12 -5.85 34.23 -1.94
C ALA A 12 -4.52 34.04 -2.68
N GLY A 13 -3.48 34.69 -2.18
CA GLY A 13 -2.13 34.66 -2.72
C GLY A 13 -1.16 34.53 -1.57
N PHE A 14 -0.11 33.76 -1.76
CA PHE A 14 0.95 33.58 -0.77
C PHE A 14 2.21 34.29 -1.26
N TYR A 15 2.92 34.93 -0.34
CA TYR A 15 4.12 35.69 -0.64
C TYR A 15 5.33 34.74 -0.75
N PHE A 16 5.93 34.65 -1.93
CA PHE A 16 6.94 33.65 -2.24
C PHE A 16 8.40 34.09 -1.96
N GLY A 17 8.60 35.33 -1.47
CA GLY A 17 9.88 35.84 -0.99
C GLY A 17 10.04 37.36 -1.13
N ALA A 18 10.64 38.00 -0.12
CA ALA A 18 11.12 39.40 -0.16
C ALA A 18 12.64 39.36 -0.14
N ASN A 19 13.27 40.10 -1.05
CA ASN A 19 14.67 40.50 -0.92
C ASN A 19 15.67 39.32 -0.80
N ASN A 20 15.45 38.22 -1.51
CA ASN A 20 16.40 37.11 -1.61
C ASN A 20 16.56 36.71 -3.09
N PRO A 21 17.77 36.75 -3.68
CA PRO A 21 18.00 36.46 -5.10
C PRO A 21 17.84 34.97 -5.47
N TYR A 22 17.61 34.09 -4.49
CA TYR A 22 17.40 32.66 -4.70
C TYR A 22 15.97 32.25 -4.36
N LEU A 23 15.34 31.49 -5.26
CA LEU A 23 14.09 30.80 -4.98
C LEU A 23 14.37 29.69 -3.97
N ARG A 24 13.66 29.71 -2.83
CA ARG A 24 13.70 28.59 -1.89
C ARG A 24 13.11 27.36 -2.56
N ALA A 25 13.66 26.18 -2.24
CA ALA A 25 13.07 24.92 -2.70
C ALA A 25 11.62 24.84 -2.21
N LEU A 26 10.67 24.85 -3.14
CA LEU A 26 9.26 24.67 -2.84
C LEU A 26 9.00 23.18 -2.64
N ALA A 27 8.48 22.81 -1.47
CA ALA A 27 7.89 21.51 -1.25
C ALA A 27 6.38 21.69 -1.13
N ALA A 28 5.62 20.88 -1.87
CA ALA A 28 4.17 20.83 -1.76
C ALA A 28 3.75 19.39 -1.47
N ARG A 29 2.86 19.21 -0.49
CA ARG A 29 2.19 17.94 -0.25
C ARG A 29 0.88 17.94 -1.02
N VAL A 30 0.75 17.02 -1.98
CA VAL A 30 -0.44 16.89 -2.82
C VAL A 30 -1.15 15.60 -2.45
N ARG A 31 -2.47 15.61 -2.45
CA ARG A 31 -3.31 14.43 -2.26
C ARG A 31 -4.31 14.31 -3.40
N ARG A 32 -4.55 13.08 -3.84
CA ARG A 32 -5.61 12.74 -4.79
C ARG A 32 -6.27 11.43 -4.33
N PRO A 33 -7.59 11.39 -4.15
CA PRO A 33 -8.30 10.14 -3.92
C PRO A 33 -8.33 9.32 -5.21
N SER A 34 -8.16 8.00 -5.08
CA SER A 34 -8.40 7.09 -6.20
C SER A 34 -9.87 7.04 -6.58
N ILE A 35 -10.14 6.95 -7.87
CA ILE A 35 -11.49 7.06 -8.45
C ILE A 35 -12.00 5.68 -8.86
N GLY A 36 -13.27 5.37 -8.60
CA GLY A 36 -13.98 4.25 -9.22
C GLY A 36 -14.83 3.39 -8.27
N LEU A 37 -14.38 3.19 -7.04
CA LEU A 37 -15.13 2.47 -6.00
C LEU A 37 -15.86 3.48 -5.07
N ASN A 38 -16.32 3.03 -3.90
CA ASN A 38 -16.98 3.88 -2.91
C ASN A 38 -16.06 5.06 -2.52
N PRO A 39 -16.45 6.32 -2.80
CA PRO A 39 -15.59 7.49 -2.56
C PRO A 39 -15.38 7.78 -1.07
N ALA A 40 -16.25 7.29 -0.18
CA ALA A 40 -16.14 7.54 1.26
C ALA A 40 -14.93 6.86 1.92
N ILE A 41 -14.49 5.72 1.37
CA ILE A 41 -13.39 4.89 1.90
C ILE A 41 -12.13 4.95 1.02
N ALA A 42 -12.12 5.83 0.02
CA ALA A 42 -10.99 5.98 -0.92
C ALA A 42 -9.74 6.58 -0.24
N LEU A 43 -9.93 7.35 0.83
CA LEU A 43 -8.86 7.92 1.64
C LEU A 43 -8.97 7.38 3.06
N ILE A 44 -7.86 6.87 3.57
CA ILE A 44 -7.71 6.39 4.94
C ILE A 44 -6.98 7.48 5.73
N ARG A 45 -7.47 7.78 6.94
CA ARG A 45 -6.86 8.77 7.82
C ARG A 45 -5.65 8.15 8.51
N ILE A 46 -4.51 8.84 8.41
CA ILE A 46 -3.28 8.52 9.14
C ILE A 46 -3.08 9.55 10.28
N PRO A 47 -2.22 9.24 11.27
CA PRO A 47 -1.94 10.18 12.36
C PRO A 47 -1.55 11.57 11.83
N ASP A 48 -2.02 12.61 12.53
CA ASP A 48 -1.70 13.99 12.18
C ASP A 48 -0.18 14.23 12.29
N ASP A 49 0.37 15.16 11.50
CA ASP A 49 1.79 15.51 11.64
C ASP A 49 2.11 16.17 12.99
N SER A 50 3.40 16.34 13.32
CA SER A 50 3.83 17.05 14.53
C SER A 50 3.32 18.49 14.64
N ASN A 51 2.85 19.07 13.52
CA ASN A 51 2.26 20.41 13.46
C ASN A 51 0.73 20.39 13.57
N GLY A 52 0.10 19.23 13.77
CA GLY A 52 -1.34 19.05 13.90
C GLY A 52 -2.12 19.05 12.57
N ASN A 53 -1.45 18.98 11.41
CA ASN A 53 -2.13 18.90 10.12
C ASN A 53 -2.62 17.48 9.85
N GLN A 54 -3.85 17.39 9.36
CA GLN A 54 -4.48 16.13 9.00
C GLN A 54 -3.78 15.47 7.81
N GLN A 55 -3.45 14.19 7.98
CA GLN A 55 -2.85 13.38 6.93
C GLN A 55 -3.83 12.32 6.42
N TYR A 56 -3.71 12.00 5.14
CA TYR A 56 -4.51 10.96 4.47
C TYR A 56 -3.64 10.21 3.47
N ALA A 57 -3.87 8.92 3.36
CA ALA A 57 -3.25 8.04 2.38
C ALA A 57 -4.34 7.31 1.57
N SER A 58 -3.97 6.79 0.40
CA SER A 58 -4.93 6.17 -0.51
C SER A 58 -5.24 4.74 -0.08
N ASN A 59 -6.47 4.29 -0.32
CA ASN A 59 -6.85 2.90 -0.13
C ASN A 59 -6.25 2.04 -1.27
N PRO A 60 -5.43 1.02 -0.95
CA PRO A 60 -4.80 0.18 -1.96
C PRO A 60 -5.79 -0.55 -2.87
N GLY A 61 -6.97 -0.92 -2.35
CA GLY A 61 -8.03 -1.56 -3.14
C GLY A 61 -8.52 -0.64 -4.26
N HIS A 62 -8.70 0.65 -3.96
CA HIS A 62 -9.07 1.66 -4.95
C HIS A 62 -7.94 1.95 -5.92
N MET A 63 -6.68 1.96 -5.46
CA MET A 63 -5.52 2.14 -6.33
C MET A 63 -5.45 1.05 -7.41
N ILE A 64 -5.62 -0.22 -7.03
CA ILE A 64 -5.61 -1.34 -7.98
C ILE A 64 -6.79 -1.21 -8.95
N TYR A 65 -7.99 -0.89 -8.45
CA TYR A 65 -9.18 -0.72 -9.30
C TYR A 65 -9.00 0.39 -10.35
N GLU A 66 -8.45 1.53 -9.95
CA GLU A 66 -8.17 2.64 -10.87
C GLU A 66 -7.10 2.25 -11.89
N CYS A 67 -6.04 1.53 -11.48
CA CYS A 67 -5.02 1.03 -12.41
C CYS A 67 -5.60 0.09 -13.47
N LEU A 68 -6.61 -0.71 -13.11
CA LEU A 68 -7.26 -1.64 -14.04
C LEU A 68 -8.24 -0.92 -14.97
N THR A 69 -9.03 0.02 -14.46
CA THR A 69 -10.12 0.65 -15.22
C THR A 69 -9.73 1.87 -16.03
N ASN A 70 -8.66 2.58 -15.65
CA ASN A 70 -8.32 3.86 -16.28
C ASN A 70 -7.86 3.66 -17.73
N THR A 71 -8.53 4.32 -18.69
CA THR A 71 -8.26 4.21 -20.13
C THR A 71 -7.09 5.09 -20.60
N ASP A 72 -6.75 6.15 -19.86
CA ASP A 72 -5.73 7.12 -20.29
C ASP A 72 -4.31 6.66 -19.92
N TRP A 73 -4.18 5.90 -18.83
CA TRP A 73 -2.88 5.48 -18.31
C TRP A 73 -2.87 4.11 -17.64
N GLY A 74 -4.03 3.51 -17.40
CA GLY A 74 -4.15 2.17 -16.82
C GLY A 74 -4.30 1.09 -17.90
N MET A 75 -4.85 -0.06 -17.49
CA MET A 75 -5.14 -1.17 -18.40
C MET A 75 -6.35 -0.90 -19.31
N GLY A 76 -7.21 0.07 -18.94
CA GLY A 76 -8.40 0.45 -19.72
C GLY A 76 -9.51 -0.59 -19.70
N GLU A 77 -9.55 -1.43 -18.66
CA GLU A 77 -10.41 -2.59 -18.65
C GLU A 77 -11.86 -2.25 -18.31
N LEU A 78 -12.80 -2.97 -18.94
CA LEU A 78 -14.22 -2.69 -18.76
C LEU A 78 -14.66 -2.95 -17.30
N PRO A 79 -15.40 -2.02 -16.67
CA PRO A 79 -15.89 -2.22 -15.31
C PRO A 79 -16.75 -3.49 -15.13
N SER A 80 -17.35 -3.99 -16.22
CA SER A 80 -18.13 -5.25 -16.23
C SER A 80 -17.28 -6.51 -16.13
N ALA A 81 -16.01 -6.45 -16.55
CA ALA A 81 -15.03 -7.52 -16.43
C ALA A 81 -14.41 -7.60 -15.03
N ILE A 82 -14.72 -6.64 -14.15
CA ILE A 82 -14.20 -6.57 -12.78
C ILE A 82 -15.31 -6.94 -11.80
N ASN A 83 -14.99 -7.80 -10.83
CA ASN A 83 -15.88 -8.10 -9.72
C ASN A 83 -15.86 -6.94 -8.71
N LYS A 84 -16.67 -5.91 -8.96
CA LYS A 84 -16.72 -4.70 -8.12
C LYS A 84 -16.98 -5.02 -6.64
N ALA A 85 -17.85 -5.98 -6.34
CA ALA A 85 -18.17 -6.35 -4.96
C ALA A 85 -16.96 -6.89 -4.20
N ALA A 86 -16.14 -7.74 -4.84
CA ALA A 86 -14.91 -8.25 -4.21
C ALA A 86 -13.90 -7.13 -3.91
N PHE A 87 -13.77 -6.16 -4.83
CA PHE A 87 -12.91 -5.00 -4.62
C PHE A 87 -13.44 -4.08 -3.51
N GLU A 88 -14.76 -3.87 -3.42
CA GLU A 88 -15.37 -3.07 -2.34
C GLU A 88 -15.19 -3.74 -0.98
N THR A 89 -15.40 -5.06 -0.88
CA THR A 89 -15.15 -5.82 0.36
C THR A 89 -13.69 -5.74 0.78
N ALA A 90 -12.76 -5.98 -0.15
CA ALA A 90 -11.33 -5.88 0.14
C ALA A 90 -10.93 -4.46 0.57
N ALA A 91 -11.45 -3.43 -0.10
CA ALA A 91 -11.20 -2.05 0.25
C ALA A 91 -11.76 -1.69 1.63
N GLN A 92 -12.92 -2.24 2.02
CA GLN A 92 -13.49 -2.04 3.34
C GLN A 92 -12.62 -2.69 4.42
N THR A 93 -12.17 -3.93 4.22
CA THR A 93 -11.26 -4.60 5.16
C THR A 93 -9.96 -3.80 5.34
N LEU A 94 -9.37 -3.29 4.26
CA LEU A 94 -8.18 -2.44 4.35
C LEU A 94 -8.43 -1.12 5.10
N TYR A 95 -9.61 -0.52 4.90
CA TYR A 95 -10.01 0.69 5.61
C TYR A 95 -10.16 0.43 7.12
N ASP A 96 -10.80 -0.68 7.49
CA ASP A 96 -11.02 -1.07 8.89
C ASP A 96 -9.70 -1.43 9.60
N GLU A 97 -8.75 -2.03 8.87
CA GLU A 97 -7.38 -2.29 9.35
C GLU A 97 -6.50 -1.02 9.42
N GLY A 98 -6.92 0.08 8.79
CA GLY A 98 -6.10 1.27 8.61
C GLY A 98 -4.91 1.09 7.65
N MET A 99 -4.92 0.04 6.83
CA MET A 99 -3.86 -0.25 5.87
C MET A 99 -4.00 0.63 4.63
N CYS A 100 -3.08 1.57 4.50
CA CYS A 100 -3.07 2.58 3.44
C CYS A 100 -1.71 2.65 2.75
N LEU A 101 -1.70 3.22 1.55
CA LEU A 101 -0.47 3.43 0.79
C LEU A 101 -0.37 4.86 0.23
N ASN A 102 0.84 5.37 0.21
CA ASN A 102 1.22 6.62 -0.44
C ASN A 102 2.39 6.35 -1.39
N MET A 103 2.05 5.92 -2.60
CA MET A 103 3.01 5.60 -3.65
C MET A 103 2.76 6.46 -4.88
N ILE A 104 3.84 6.89 -5.52
CA ILE A 104 3.78 7.63 -6.78
C ILE A 104 4.12 6.66 -7.90
N TRP A 105 3.16 6.44 -8.80
CA TRP A 105 3.42 5.75 -10.05
C TRP A 105 3.88 6.74 -11.12
N THR A 106 5.08 6.54 -11.64
CA THR A 106 5.56 7.23 -12.83
C THR A 106 5.35 6.30 -14.04
N ARG A 107 4.87 6.87 -15.15
CA ARG A 107 4.53 6.13 -16.40
C ARG A 107 5.69 5.34 -17.04
N GLN A 108 6.88 5.40 -16.44
CA GLN A 108 8.05 4.62 -16.86
C GLN A 108 7.95 3.14 -16.45
N SER A 109 7.14 2.82 -15.43
CA SER A 109 6.94 1.45 -14.96
C SER A 109 5.65 0.85 -15.50
N GLU A 110 5.69 -0.45 -15.82
CA GLU A 110 4.50 -1.19 -16.27
C GLU A 110 3.43 -1.23 -15.18
N VAL A 111 2.16 -1.00 -15.54
CA VAL A 111 1.03 -1.02 -14.60
C VAL A 111 0.93 -2.34 -13.83
N GLY A 112 1.21 -3.47 -14.48
CA GLY A 112 1.19 -4.79 -13.84
C GLY A 112 2.25 -4.94 -12.74
N LYS A 113 3.43 -4.35 -12.90
CA LYS A 113 4.48 -4.34 -11.86
C LYS A 113 4.04 -3.50 -10.67
N PHE A 114 3.48 -2.32 -10.93
CA PHE A 114 2.95 -1.45 -9.88
C PHE A 114 1.80 -2.12 -9.10
N VAL A 115 0.88 -2.80 -9.78
CA VAL A 115 -0.17 -3.59 -9.11
C VAL A 115 0.44 -4.73 -8.30
N GLY A 116 1.45 -5.43 -8.82
CA GLY A 116 2.17 -6.48 -8.09
C GLY A 116 2.87 -5.97 -6.83
N GLU A 117 3.45 -4.77 -6.89
CA GLU A 117 4.02 -4.08 -5.73
C GLU A 117 2.92 -3.82 -4.69
N ILE A 118 1.80 -3.18 -5.07
CA ILE A 118 0.68 -2.93 -4.15
C ILE A 118 0.18 -4.23 -3.51
N LEU A 119 0.00 -5.29 -4.31
CA LEU A 119 -0.43 -6.62 -3.83
C LEU A 119 0.53 -7.22 -2.80
N THR A 120 1.83 -7.02 -2.98
CA THR A 120 2.88 -7.46 -2.04
C THR A 120 2.77 -6.73 -0.71
N HIS A 121 2.47 -5.43 -0.72
CA HIS A 121 2.31 -4.61 0.49
C HIS A 121 1.06 -5.02 1.28
N ILE A 122 -0.07 -5.20 0.61
CA ILE A 122 -1.33 -5.57 1.27
C ILE A 122 -1.46 -7.07 1.58
N ARG A 123 -0.51 -7.90 1.13
CA ARG A 123 -0.60 -9.37 1.12
C ARG A 123 -1.93 -9.83 0.50
N GLY A 124 -2.13 -9.47 -0.76
CA GLY A 124 -3.31 -9.83 -1.55
C GLY A 124 -2.95 -10.52 -2.85
N ALA A 125 -3.94 -11.14 -3.48
CA ALA A 125 -3.85 -11.71 -4.81
C ALA A 125 -4.97 -11.14 -5.69
N ALA A 126 -4.61 -10.62 -6.86
CA ALA A 126 -5.55 -10.31 -7.93
C ALA A 126 -5.48 -11.40 -8.99
N PHE A 127 -6.61 -12.00 -9.32
CA PHE A 127 -6.70 -13.07 -10.32
C PHE A 127 -8.01 -12.98 -11.11
N VAL A 128 -8.05 -13.66 -12.25
CA VAL A 128 -9.29 -13.85 -13.00
C VAL A 128 -9.94 -15.12 -12.50
N ASP A 129 -11.15 -15.01 -11.98
CA ASP A 129 -11.91 -16.16 -11.51
C ASP A 129 -12.32 -17.03 -12.73
N PRO A 130 -11.92 -18.32 -12.79
CA PRO A 130 -12.21 -19.18 -13.94
C PRO A 130 -13.71 -19.48 -14.09
N SER A 131 -14.51 -19.33 -13.04
CA SER A 131 -15.96 -19.58 -13.10
C SER A 131 -16.73 -18.38 -13.64
N THR A 132 -16.34 -17.17 -13.27
CA THR A 132 -17.05 -15.93 -13.65
C THR A 132 -16.36 -15.15 -14.77
N GLY A 133 -15.09 -15.43 -15.05
CA GLY A 133 -14.25 -14.69 -16.00
C GLY A 133 -13.90 -13.27 -15.53
N LYS A 134 -14.15 -12.94 -14.25
CA LYS A 134 -13.98 -11.58 -13.73
C LYS A 134 -12.70 -11.42 -12.92
N HIS A 135 -12.07 -10.26 -13.06
CA HIS A 135 -10.97 -9.85 -12.18
C HIS A 135 -11.48 -9.70 -10.75
N THR A 136 -10.88 -10.45 -9.85
CA THR A 136 -11.24 -10.54 -8.43
C THR A 136 -10.01 -10.26 -7.57
N LEU A 137 -10.19 -9.44 -6.53
CA LEU A 137 -9.18 -9.17 -5.53
C LEU A 137 -9.50 -9.95 -4.25
N LYS A 138 -8.55 -10.74 -3.76
CA LYS A 138 -8.67 -11.44 -2.48
C LYS A 138 -7.49 -11.11 -1.57
N LEU A 139 -7.78 -10.75 -0.32
CA LEU A 139 -6.77 -10.49 0.70
C LEU A 139 -6.45 -11.79 1.46
N LEU A 140 -5.19 -11.97 1.83
CA LEU A 140 -4.74 -13.13 2.59
C LEU A 140 -4.77 -12.78 4.09
N ARG A 141 -5.95 -12.93 4.72
CA ARG A 141 -6.17 -12.59 6.15
C ARG A 141 -6.60 -13.74 7.04
N GLY A 142 -6.69 -14.96 6.50
CA GLY A 142 -7.22 -16.09 7.26
C GLY A 142 -8.74 -16.02 7.43
N ASP A 143 -9.45 -15.48 6.44
CA ASP A 143 -10.90 -15.37 6.35
C ASP A 143 -11.60 -16.71 6.06
N TYR A 144 -10.98 -17.83 6.46
CA TYR A 144 -11.47 -19.18 6.24
C TYR A 144 -11.69 -19.91 7.56
N ASP A 145 -12.70 -20.76 7.60
CA ASP A 145 -12.93 -21.66 8.73
C ASP A 145 -12.02 -22.89 8.57
N VAL A 146 -11.13 -23.08 9.55
CA VAL A 146 -10.16 -24.18 9.58
C VAL A 146 -10.87 -25.54 9.56
N ASP A 147 -12.04 -25.65 10.18
CA ASP A 147 -12.79 -26.90 10.28
C ASP A 147 -13.46 -27.30 8.95
N THR A 148 -13.63 -26.33 8.04
CA THR A 148 -14.20 -26.57 6.70
C THR A 148 -13.14 -26.91 5.65
N LEU A 149 -11.86 -26.83 6.00
CA LEU A 149 -10.79 -27.10 5.05
C LEU A 149 -10.75 -28.60 4.70
N PRO A 150 -10.59 -28.93 3.40
CA PRO A 150 -10.43 -30.32 3.00
C PRO A 150 -9.16 -30.90 3.60
N VAL A 151 -9.32 -31.97 4.37
CA VAL A 151 -8.19 -32.70 4.96
C VAL A 151 -7.45 -33.43 3.85
N ILE A 152 -6.18 -33.07 3.63
CA ILE A 152 -5.30 -33.78 2.70
C ILE A 152 -4.61 -34.91 3.45
N ASP A 153 -4.83 -36.14 2.99
CA ASP A 153 -4.32 -37.36 3.59
C ASP A 153 -3.70 -38.29 2.51
N PRO A 154 -2.99 -39.37 2.90
CA PRO A 154 -2.41 -40.30 1.93
C PRO A 154 -3.42 -41.02 1.03
N SER A 155 -4.72 -40.95 1.32
CA SER A 155 -5.78 -41.54 0.50
C SER A 155 -6.17 -40.62 -0.67
N ASN A 156 -5.98 -39.31 -0.54
CA ASN A 156 -6.36 -38.31 -1.54
C ASN A 156 -5.18 -37.56 -2.20
N ALA A 157 -3.97 -37.67 -1.65
CA ALA A 157 -2.78 -37.05 -2.21
C ALA A 157 -1.53 -37.92 -2.09
N LYS A 158 -0.66 -37.83 -3.11
CA LYS A 158 0.66 -38.44 -3.10
C LYS A 158 1.73 -37.37 -2.92
N LEU A 159 2.52 -37.48 -1.85
CA LEU A 159 3.65 -36.60 -1.62
C LEU A 159 4.73 -36.85 -2.68
N SER A 160 4.90 -35.92 -3.61
CA SER A 160 5.86 -36.04 -4.72
C SER A 160 7.25 -35.55 -4.35
N THR A 161 7.34 -34.44 -3.63
CA THR A 161 8.60 -33.83 -3.22
C THR A 161 8.40 -33.10 -1.91
N PHE A 162 9.27 -33.36 -0.94
CA PHE A 162 9.28 -32.68 0.34
C PHE A 162 10.53 -31.80 0.42
N LYS A 163 10.34 -30.50 0.62
CA LYS A 163 11.43 -29.57 0.92
C LYS A 163 11.20 -29.03 2.32
N ARG A 164 12.18 -29.22 3.20
CA ARG A 164 12.22 -28.62 4.52
C ARG A 164 13.34 -27.59 4.53
N LYS A 165 13.08 -26.40 5.09
CA LYS A 165 14.17 -25.47 5.38
C LYS A 165 15.10 -26.10 6.40
N THR A 166 16.40 -26.12 6.11
CA THR A 166 17.41 -26.52 7.09
C THR A 166 17.47 -25.43 8.15
N TRP A 167 17.90 -25.78 9.36
CA TRP A 167 18.01 -24.81 10.45
C TRP A 167 18.82 -23.58 10.06
N GLY A 168 19.96 -23.75 9.36
CA GLY A 168 20.78 -22.62 8.88
C GLY A 168 20.16 -21.72 7.79
N ASP A 169 18.95 -22.00 7.30
CA ASP A 169 18.19 -21.14 6.37
C ASP A 169 17.05 -20.39 7.08
N ILE A 170 16.97 -20.50 8.41
CA ILE A 170 15.97 -19.79 9.22
C ILE A 170 16.49 -18.37 9.42
N SER A 171 15.71 -17.40 8.97
CA SER A 171 16.03 -16.00 9.23
C SER A 171 15.72 -15.69 10.69
N ASN A 172 16.72 -15.23 11.41
CA ASN A 172 16.65 -14.89 12.83
C ASN A 172 16.60 -13.37 13.08
N GLU A 173 16.69 -12.58 12.02
CA GLU A 173 16.48 -11.13 12.03
C GLU A 173 15.62 -10.72 10.84
N VAL A 174 14.59 -9.92 11.09
CA VAL A 174 13.79 -9.28 10.04
C VAL A 174 13.99 -7.77 10.09
N VAL A 175 14.43 -7.21 8.96
CA VAL A 175 14.60 -5.77 8.79
C VAL A 175 13.50 -5.27 7.86
N VAL A 176 12.63 -4.41 8.36
CA VAL A 176 11.58 -3.77 7.56
C VAL A 176 11.94 -2.32 7.34
N THR A 177 12.08 -1.93 6.07
CA THR A 177 12.19 -0.52 5.68
C THR A 177 10.81 -0.02 5.26
N TYR A 178 10.39 1.13 5.78
CA TYR A 178 9.11 1.78 5.47
C TYR A 178 9.30 3.29 5.26
N THR A 179 8.30 3.96 4.70
CA THR A 179 8.39 5.41 4.45
C THR A 179 7.69 6.16 5.58
N ASN A 180 8.44 6.95 6.33
CA ASN A 180 7.87 7.76 7.40
C ASN A 180 6.88 8.79 6.82
N ALA A 181 5.62 8.70 7.20
CA ALA A 181 4.53 9.54 6.66
C ALA A 181 4.74 11.05 6.89
N GLU A 182 5.43 11.42 7.96
CA GLU A 182 5.68 12.82 8.30
C GLU A 182 6.82 13.42 7.46
N THR A 183 7.95 12.72 7.39
CA THR A 183 9.17 13.22 6.74
C THR A 183 9.28 12.84 5.26
N GLY A 184 8.51 11.84 4.82
CA GLY A 184 8.62 11.25 3.48
C GLY A 184 9.95 10.54 3.24
N LYS A 185 10.69 10.21 4.29
CA LYS A 185 12.00 9.55 4.22
C LYS A 185 11.90 8.09 4.64
N ASP A 186 12.83 7.28 4.16
CA ASP A 186 12.93 5.88 4.55
C ASP A 186 13.37 5.76 6.02
N ALA A 187 12.65 4.93 6.76
CA ALA A 187 12.95 4.53 8.12
C ALA A 187 12.99 3.00 8.17
N SER A 188 13.82 2.44 9.04
CA SER A 188 13.89 0.99 9.22
C SER A 188 13.56 0.59 10.66
N VAL A 189 12.86 -0.53 10.79
CA VAL A 189 12.60 -1.21 12.06
C VAL A 189 13.18 -2.61 11.95
N THR A 190 13.99 -2.99 12.93
CA THR A 190 14.62 -4.30 13.01
C THR A 190 14.01 -5.07 14.18
N SER A 191 13.70 -6.34 13.95
CA SER A 191 13.29 -7.28 14.99
C SER A 191 14.15 -8.51 14.92
N GLN A 192 14.67 -8.93 16.07
CA GLN A 192 15.61 -10.04 16.20
C GLN A 192 15.05 -11.13 17.10
N ASP A 193 15.28 -12.38 16.74
CA ASP A 193 15.08 -13.54 17.60
C ASP A 193 16.41 -13.90 18.27
N LEU A 194 16.57 -13.47 19.53
CA LEU A 194 17.78 -13.69 20.31
C LEU A 194 18.04 -15.19 20.59
N ALA A 195 16.99 -16.02 20.67
CA ALA A 195 17.15 -17.46 20.88
C ALA A 195 17.64 -18.14 19.60
N GLY A 196 17.11 -17.73 18.44
CA GLY A 196 17.58 -18.18 17.13
C GLY A 196 19.04 -17.81 16.88
N ILE A 197 19.42 -16.55 17.16
CA ILE A 197 20.81 -16.08 17.02
C ILE A 197 21.77 -16.88 17.92
N ALA A 198 21.38 -17.18 19.16
CA ALA A 198 22.19 -17.98 20.07
C ALA A 198 22.32 -19.45 19.64
N ALA A 199 21.30 -20.02 19.02
CA ALA A 199 21.30 -21.40 18.53
C ALA A 199 22.13 -21.59 17.24
N GLU A 200 22.16 -20.58 16.36
CA GLU A 200 22.90 -20.64 15.09
C GLU A 200 24.33 -20.09 15.18
N GLY A 201 24.64 -19.29 16.21
CA GLY A 201 25.96 -18.69 16.38
C GLY A 201 26.25 -17.50 15.45
N GLY A 202 25.22 -16.91 14.84
CA GLY A 202 25.34 -15.76 13.93
C GLY A 202 23.98 -15.17 13.54
N VAL A 203 23.99 -13.96 12.94
CA VAL A 203 22.77 -13.29 12.47
C VAL A 203 22.51 -13.64 11.00
N VAL A 204 21.31 -14.16 10.71
CA VAL A 204 20.77 -14.47 9.39
C VAL A 204 19.60 -13.51 9.12
N SER A 205 19.92 -12.40 8.47
CA SER A 205 19.00 -11.29 8.24
C SER A 205 18.17 -11.46 6.97
N SER A 206 16.86 -11.18 7.07
CA SER A 206 15.94 -11.06 5.94
C SER A 206 15.38 -9.64 5.91
N GLY A 207 15.77 -8.87 4.90
CA GLY A 207 15.23 -7.53 4.66
C GLY A 207 13.99 -7.57 3.78
N GLN A 208 12.94 -6.84 4.16
CA GLN A 208 11.80 -6.56 3.29
C GLN A 208 11.55 -5.04 3.23
N ASN A 209 11.43 -4.51 2.01
CA ASN A 209 11.15 -3.10 1.80
C ASN A 209 9.67 -2.90 1.52
N TYR A 210 9.03 -2.04 2.31
CA TYR A 210 7.64 -1.65 2.21
C TYR A 210 7.55 -0.12 2.05
N TYR A 211 7.94 0.38 0.88
CA TYR A 211 7.92 1.82 0.61
C TYR A 211 6.48 2.33 0.46
N GLY A 212 6.23 3.53 0.97
CA GLY A 212 4.93 4.17 0.91
C GLY A 212 3.87 3.65 1.89
N VAL A 213 4.23 2.76 2.83
CA VAL A 213 3.39 2.36 3.98
C VAL A 213 3.58 3.33 5.14
#